data_AF-A0A1M4ZTV8-F1
#
_entry.id   AF-A0A1M4ZTV8-F1
#
_cell.length_a   1.000
_cell.length_b   1.000
_cell.length_c   1.000
_cell.angle_alpha   90.00
_cell.angle_beta   90.00
_cell.angle_gamma   90.00
#
_symmetry.space_group_name_H-M   'P 1'
#
loop_
_entity.id
_entity.type
_entity.pdbx_description
1 polymer ?
#
loop_
_entity_poly.entity_id
_entity_poly.type
_entity_poly.pdbx_seq_one_letter_code
_entity_poly.pdbx_strand_id
1 'polypeptide(L)'
;MGFKSDIEIAQETTMQPVMEVAKTAGIDPKYLEQYGNYKAKIDYNMLRDTDKKDGKLILVTAISPTPAGEGKTTTTVGLADGMRKIGKNVMVALREPSLGPVFGVKGGAAGGGYAQVVPMEDINLHFTGDMHAIG
;
A
#
# COMPACT_ATOMS: atom_id res chain seq x y z
N MET A 1 -20.88 -13.54 -16.45
CA MET A 1 -20.01 -12.37 -16.30
C MET A 1 -18.69 -12.86 -15.73
N GLY A 2 -17.58 -12.69 -16.45
CA GLY A 2 -16.24 -13.04 -15.94
C GLY A 2 -15.61 -11.81 -15.29
N PHE A 3 -15.17 -11.93 -14.05
CA PHE A 3 -14.34 -10.91 -13.40
C PHE A 3 -12.87 -11.27 -13.62
N LYS A 4 -12.03 -10.26 -13.88
CA LYS A 4 -10.58 -10.45 -13.85
C LYS A 4 -10.15 -10.80 -12.43
N SER A 5 -9.15 -11.67 -12.32
CA SER A 5 -8.48 -11.97 -11.06
C SER A 5 -7.70 -10.76 -10.55
N ASP A 6 -7.39 -10.75 -9.26
CA ASP A 6 -6.65 -9.67 -8.62
C ASP A 6 -5.28 -9.43 -9.28
N ILE A 7 -4.58 -10.50 -9.66
CA ILE A 7 -3.27 -10.41 -10.29
C ILE A 7 -3.34 -9.87 -11.72
N GLU A 8 -4.36 -10.23 -12.50
CA GLU A 8 -4.57 -9.69 -13.84
C GLU A 8 -4.80 -8.18 -13.78
N ILE A 9 -5.59 -7.70 -12.81
CA ILE A 9 -5.81 -6.27 -12.61
C ILE A 9 -4.49 -5.57 -12.23
N ALA A 10 -3.70 -6.17 -11.34
CA ALA A 10 -2.41 -5.60 -10.94
C ALA A 10 -1.41 -5.52 -12.11
N GLN A 11 -1.34 -6.55 -12.95
CA GLN A 11 -0.42 -6.63 -14.09
C GLN A 11 -0.81 -5.68 -15.23
N GLU A 12 -2.10 -5.43 -15.44
CA GLU A 12 -2.58 -4.45 -16.42
C GLU A 12 -2.46 -2.99 -15.95
N THR A 13 -2.22 -2.76 -14.65
CA THR A 13 -2.16 -1.42 -14.07
C THR A 13 -0.90 -0.70 -14.53
N THR A 14 -1.08 0.44 -15.19
CA THR A 14 0.04 1.36 -15.50
C THR A 14 0.43 2.12 -14.24
N MET A 15 1.50 1.68 -13.59
CA MET A 15 2.02 2.31 -12.36
C MET A 15 2.71 3.64 -12.66
N GLN A 16 2.55 4.59 -11.75
CA GLN A 16 3.35 5.81 -11.74
C GLN A 16 4.68 5.55 -11.04
N PRO A 17 5.81 6.13 -11.49
CA PRO A 17 7.06 6.08 -10.76
C PRO A 17 6.89 6.57 -9.32
N VAL A 18 7.53 5.90 -8.35
CA VAL A 18 7.36 6.21 -6.92
C VAL A 18 7.75 7.65 -6.57
N MET A 19 8.69 8.24 -7.33
CA MET A 19 9.08 9.64 -7.17
C MET A 19 7.93 10.60 -7.46
N GLU A 20 7.10 10.32 -8.47
CA GLU A 20 5.91 11.12 -8.77
C GLU A 20 4.85 10.94 -7.68
N VAL A 21 4.67 9.71 -7.18
CA VAL A 21 3.75 9.45 -6.05
C VAL A 21 4.18 10.22 -4.81
N ALA A 22 5.48 10.18 -4.45
CA ALA A 22 6.05 10.87 -3.30
C ALA A 22 5.95 12.40 -3.42
N LYS A 23 6.08 12.94 -4.63
CA LYS A 23 5.84 14.37 -4.91
C LYS A 23 4.42 14.78 -4.52
N THR A 24 3.41 13.95 -4.77
CA THR A 24 2.03 14.26 -4.35
C THR A 24 1.83 14.23 -2.84
N ALA A 25 2.67 13.50 -2.12
CA ALA A 25 2.72 13.49 -0.65
C ALA A 25 3.55 14.68 -0.08
N GLY A 26 4.23 15.44 -0.95
CA GLY A 26 5.09 16.56 -0.55
C GLY A 26 6.38 16.10 0.11
N ILE A 27 6.91 14.94 -0.29
CA ILE A 27 8.19 14.40 0.19
C ILE A 27 9.30 14.90 -0.74
N ASP A 28 10.33 15.51 -0.15
CA ASP A 28 11.53 15.95 -0.89
C ASP A 28 12.34 14.73 -1.38
N PRO A 29 12.77 14.70 -2.65
CA PRO A 29 13.60 13.62 -3.20
C PRO A 29 14.82 13.24 -2.36
N LYS A 30 15.41 14.17 -1.60
CA LYS A 30 16.58 13.89 -0.76
C LYS A 30 16.30 12.89 0.37
N TYR A 31 15.03 12.71 0.75
CA TYR A 31 14.63 11.73 1.77
C TYR A 31 14.19 10.40 1.15
N LEU A 32 14.31 10.20 -0.17
CA LEU A 32 13.86 8.99 -0.85
C LEU A 32 15.03 8.11 -1.26
N GLU A 33 14.97 6.85 -0.85
CA GLU A 33 15.87 5.78 -1.33
C GLU A 33 15.06 4.79 -2.16
N GLN A 34 15.30 4.75 -3.47
CA GLN A 34 14.52 3.91 -4.40
C GLN A 34 14.92 2.43 -4.33
N TYR A 35 13.90 1.56 -4.35
CA TYR A 35 14.02 0.12 -4.54
C TYR A 35 13.39 -0.25 -5.89
N GLY A 36 14.14 0.05 -6.95
CA GLY A 36 13.60 0.11 -8.31
C GLY A 36 12.68 1.30 -8.53
N ASN A 37 11.87 1.26 -9.59
CA ASN A 37 11.13 2.45 -10.04
C ASN A 37 9.83 2.74 -9.26
N TYR A 38 9.28 1.73 -8.56
CA TYR A 38 7.93 1.76 -7.99
C TYR A 38 7.88 1.59 -6.47
N LYS A 39 9.03 1.57 -5.79
CA LYS A 39 9.14 1.45 -4.33
C LYS A 39 10.24 2.36 -3.84
N ALA A 40 10.08 2.91 -2.65
CA ALA A 40 11.13 3.70 -2.00
C ALA A 40 10.98 3.58 -0.48
N LYS A 41 12.12 3.64 0.23
CA LYS A 41 12.16 3.96 1.65
C LYS A 41 12.20 5.47 1.81
N ILE A 42 11.59 5.96 2.89
CA ILE A 42 11.61 7.36 3.28
C ILE A 42 12.54 7.48 4.50
N ASP A 43 13.53 8.36 4.42
CA ASP A 43 14.39 8.68 5.57
C ASP A 43 13.54 9.34 6.67
N TYR A 44 13.47 8.67 7.82
CA TYR A 44 12.71 9.12 8.98
C TYR A 44 13.24 10.44 9.58
N ASN A 45 14.47 10.85 9.26
CA ASN A 45 15.00 12.16 9.67
C ASN A 45 14.13 13.32 9.15
N MET A 46 13.37 13.13 8.07
CA MET A 46 12.37 14.09 7.58
C MET A 46 11.39 14.54 8.67
N LEU A 47 11.07 13.67 9.64
CA LEU A 47 10.16 13.99 10.75
C LEU A 47 10.71 15.08 11.68
N ARG A 48 12.03 15.32 11.69
CA ARG A 48 12.68 16.40 12.46
C ARG A 48 12.59 17.75 11.75
N ASP A 49 12.47 17.72 10.43
CA ASP A 49 12.53 18.89 9.55
C ASP A 49 11.13 19.43 9.20
N THR A 50 10.07 18.83 9.74
CA THR A 50 8.67 19.22 9.49
C THR A 50 8.05 19.90 10.70
N ASP A 51 7.42 21.05 10.48
CA ASP A 51 6.58 21.78 11.44
C ASP A 51 5.07 21.57 11.18
N LYS A 52 4.73 20.72 10.21
CA LYS A 52 3.34 20.44 9.82
C LYS A 52 2.56 19.83 10.97
N LYS A 53 1.31 20.29 11.13
CA LYS A 53 0.33 19.68 12.05
C LYS A 53 -0.13 18.33 11.52
N ASP A 54 -0.49 17.44 12.45
CA ASP A 54 -1.09 16.16 12.12
C ASP A 54 -2.36 16.30 11.28
N GLY A 55 -2.50 15.40 10.31
CA GLY A 55 -3.71 15.24 9.52
C GLY A 55 -4.86 14.60 10.31
N LYS A 56 -5.96 14.30 9.62
CA LYS A 56 -7.05 13.51 10.19
C LYS A 56 -6.68 12.02 10.12
N LEU A 57 -6.78 11.33 11.26
CA LEU A 57 -6.60 9.88 11.35
C LEU A 57 -7.94 9.16 11.22
N ILE A 58 -8.07 8.27 10.25
CA ILE A 58 -9.25 7.43 10.05
C ILE A 58 -8.83 5.97 10.24
N LEU A 59 -9.41 5.31 11.25
CA LEU A 59 -9.17 3.90 11.52
C LEU A 59 -10.25 3.05 10.83
N VAL A 60 -9.83 2.13 9.98
CA VAL A 60 -10.73 1.12 9.38
C VAL A 60 -10.65 -0.16 10.19
N THR A 61 -11.79 -0.61 10.71
CA THR A 61 -11.93 -1.86 11.48
C THR A 61 -12.99 -2.76 10.85
N ALA A 62 -13.09 -3.99 11.34
CA ALA A 62 -14.10 -4.96 10.93
C ALA A 62 -14.64 -5.71 12.16
N ILE A 63 -15.77 -6.40 11.98
CA ILE A 63 -16.26 -7.40 12.93
C ILE A 63 -15.28 -8.58 13.05
N SER A 64 -15.56 -9.50 13.97
CA SER A 64 -14.82 -10.75 14.08
C SER A 64 -14.76 -11.47 12.72
N PRO A 65 -13.57 -11.93 12.28
CA PRO A 65 -13.42 -12.58 10.98
C PRO A 65 -14.29 -13.83 10.83
N THR A 66 -14.81 -14.01 9.63
CA THR A 66 -15.66 -15.13 9.22
C THR A 66 -15.10 -15.77 7.94
N PRO A 67 -15.46 -17.03 7.62
CA PRO A 67 -15.03 -17.65 6.37
C PRO A 67 -15.46 -16.91 5.09
N ALA A 68 -16.48 -16.05 5.17
CA ALA A 68 -16.94 -15.26 4.03
C ALA A 68 -15.94 -14.15 3.64
N GLY A 69 -15.14 -13.66 4.59
CA GLY A 69 -14.21 -12.56 4.40
C GLY A 69 -14.88 -11.18 4.46
N GLU A 70 -14.23 -10.24 5.13
CA GLU A 70 -14.81 -8.93 5.45
C GLU A 70 -14.34 -7.80 4.53
N GLY A 71 -13.33 -8.04 3.70
CA GLY A 71 -12.83 -7.03 2.75
C GLY A 71 -12.20 -5.79 3.39
N LYS A 72 -11.73 -5.87 4.64
CA LYS A 72 -11.18 -4.73 5.40
C LYS A 72 -10.12 -3.93 4.62
N THR A 73 -9.11 -4.61 4.08
CA THR A 73 -8.02 -3.94 3.35
C THR A 73 -8.52 -3.32 2.05
N THR A 74 -9.42 -4.00 1.33
CA THR A 74 -10.08 -3.48 0.13
C THR A 74 -10.84 -2.18 0.45
N THR A 75 -11.56 -2.15 1.57
CA THR A 75 -12.25 -0.95 2.04
C THR A 75 -11.28 0.18 2.40
N THR A 76 -10.14 -0.12 3.04
CA THR A 76 -9.12 0.89 3.36
C THR A 76 -8.57 1.57 2.11
N VAL A 77 -8.20 0.78 1.08
CA VAL A 77 -7.68 1.31 -0.18
C VAL A 77 -8.78 2.08 -0.93
N GLY A 78 -9.96 1.47 -1.09
CA GLY A 78 -11.08 2.10 -1.79
C GLY A 78 -11.60 3.38 -1.14
N LEU A 79 -11.56 3.47 0.19
CA LEU A 79 -11.89 4.70 0.92
C LEU A 79 -10.90 5.82 0.59
N ALA A 80 -9.60 5.53 0.60
CA ALA A 80 -8.59 6.54 0.25
C ALA A 80 -8.71 6.98 -1.22
N ASP A 81 -8.94 6.05 -2.15
CA ASP A 81 -9.18 6.38 -3.56
C ASP A 81 -10.43 7.26 -3.73
N GLY A 82 -11.51 6.92 -3.04
CA GLY A 82 -12.74 7.72 -3.02
C GLY A 82 -12.52 9.12 -2.44
N MET A 83 -11.79 9.23 -1.33
CA MET A 83 -11.42 10.50 -0.72
C MET A 83 -10.56 11.36 -1.66
N ARG A 84 -9.63 10.74 -2.39
CA ARG A 84 -8.80 11.43 -3.38
C ARG A 84 -9.62 11.91 -4.58
N LYS A 85 -10.60 11.12 -5.05
CA LYS A 85 -11.55 11.51 -6.11
C LYS A 85 -12.40 12.73 -5.73
N ILE A 86 -12.72 12.94 -4.46
CA ILE A 86 -13.43 14.13 -3.97
C ILE A 86 -12.49 15.28 -3.55
N GLY A 87 -11.22 15.24 -3.96
CA GLY A 87 -10.26 16.33 -3.78
C GLY A 87 -9.61 16.40 -2.40
N LYS A 88 -9.63 15.33 -1.59
CA LYS A 88 -8.87 15.28 -0.33
C LYS A 88 -7.44 14.79 -0.58
N ASN A 89 -6.48 15.40 0.09
CA ASN A 89 -5.12 14.85 0.19
C ASN A 89 -5.13 13.74 1.25
N VAL A 90 -4.83 12.50 0.82
CA VAL A 90 -4.96 11.28 1.62
C VAL A 90 -3.88 10.28 1.22
N MET A 91 -3.42 9.52 2.20
CA MET A 91 -2.55 8.35 2.05
C MET A 91 -3.06 7.22 2.94
N VAL A 92 -2.70 5.98 2.60
CA VAL A 92 -2.98 4.79 3.40
C VAL A 92 -1.71 4.30 4.10
N ALA A 93 -1.86 3.78 5.30
CA ALA A 93 -0.84 3.02 5.99
C ALA A 93 -1.33 1.59 6.18
N LEU A 94 -0.58 0.62 5.68
CA LEU A 94 -0.91 -0.81 5.72
C LEU A 94 0.28 -1.60 6.29
N ARG A 95 0.03 -2.85 6.70
CA ARG A 95 1.07 -3.77 7.17
C ARG A 95 1.63 -4.55 5.98
N GLU A 96 2.94 -4.78 5.99
CA GLU A 96 3.58 -5.76 5.10
C GLU A 96 3.10 -7.17 5.46
N PRO A 97 2.72 -8.00 4.46
CA PRO A 97 2.36 -9.39 4.70
C PRO A 97 3.57 -10.27 5.01
N SER A 98 3.36 -11.33 5.78
CA SER A 98 4.41 -12.33 6.00
C SER A 98 4.68 -13.12 4.72
N LEU A 99 5.96 -13.41 4.45
CA LEU A 99 6.41 -14.23 3.33
C LEU A 99 5.92 -15.69 3.41
N GLY A 100 5.87 -16.27 4.61
CA GLY A 100 5.55 -17.70 4.80
C GLY A 100 4.19 -18.12 4.23
N PRO A 101 3.07 -17.44 4.58
CA PRO A 101 1.74 -17.74 4.06
C PRO A 101 1.58 -17.72 2.54
N VAL A 102 2.44 -16.98 1.82
CA VAL A 102 2.41 -16.88 0.35
C VAL A 102 2.70 -18.22 -0.32
N PHE A 103 3.58 -19.04 0.27
CA PHE A 103 3.90 -20.38 -0.23
C PHE A 103 2.93 -21.48 0.23
N GLY A 104 1.93 -21.12 1.05
CA GLY A 104 0.95 -22.05 1.59
C GLY A 104 -0.45 -21.83 1.04
N VAL A 105 -1.19 -20.88 1.64
CA VAL A 105 -2.66 -20.83 1.55
C VAL A 105 -3.17 -19.53 0.91
N LYS A 106 -2.41 -18.43 0.91
CA LYS A 106 -2.91 -17.13 0.40
C LYS A 106 -1.79 -16.16 0.01
N GLY A 107 -1.78 -15.73 -1.25
CA GLY A 107 -0.77 -14.82 -1.82
C GLY A 107 -1.25 -13.40 -2.13
N GLY A 108 -2.31 -12.88 -1.49
CA GLY A 108 -2.83 -11.54 -1.82
C GLY A 108 -3.22 -10.74 -0.59
N ALA A 109 -2.37 -9.80 -0.17
CA ALA A 109 -2.54 -9.13 1.13
C ALA A 109 -2.79 -7.62 1.08
N ALA A 110 -2.78 -7.01 -0.11
CA ALA A 110 -2.84 -5.55 -0.25
C ALA A 110 -4.13 -5.04 -0.93
N GLY A 111 -5.28 -5.63 -0.62
CA GLY A 111 -6.59 -5.24 -1.17
C GLY A 111 -7.20 -6.32 -2.05
N GLY A 112 -8.08 -5.93 -2.99
CA GLY A 112 -8.71 -6.83 -3.94
C GLY A 112 -9.55 -6.08 -4.99
N GLY A 113 -9.76 -6.69 -6.16
CA GLY A 113 -10.39 -6.07 -7.31
C GLY A 113 -9.64 -4.81 -7.77
N TYR A 114 -10.36 -3.72 -8.01
CA TYR A 114 -9.77 -2.43 -8.42
C TYR A 114 -9.30 -1.55 -7.26
N ALA A 115 -9.31 -2.07 -6.03
CA ALA A 115 -8.81 -1.38 -4.84
C ALA A 115 -7.66 -2.19 -4.24
N GLN A 116 -6.46 -1.97 -4.79
CA GLN A 116 -5.23 -2.69 -4.44
C GLN A 116 -4.04 -1.73 -4.29
N VAL A 117 -3.03 -2.14 -3.52
CA VAL A 117 -1.70 -1.54 -3.55
C VAL A 117 -0.77 -2.39 -4.40
N VAL A 118 -0.02 -1.74 -5.29
CA VAL A 118 0.91 -2.35 -6.24
C VAL A 118 2.32 -1.76 -6.05
N PRO A 119 3.40 -2.48 -6.39
CA PRO A 119 3.47 -3.80 -7.06
C PRO A 119 3.18 -4.99 -6.14
N MET A 120 2.15 -5.78 -6.48
CA MET A 120 1.64 -6.87 -5.63
C MET A 120 2.66 -8.01 -5.44
N GLU A 121 3.39 -8.36 -6.49
CA GLU A 121 4.40 -9.44 -6.46
C GLU A 121 5.54 -9.11 -5.49
N ASP A 122 6.05 -7.88 -5.53
CA ASP A 122 7.11 -7.44 -4.63
C ASP A 122 6.64 -7.39 -3.17
N ILE A 123 5.44 -6.85 -2.92
CA ILE A 123 4.86 -6.71 -1.58
C ILE A 123 4.69 -8.06 -0.89
N ASN A 124 4.32 -9.10 -1.64
CA ASN A 124 4.11 -10.43 -1.09
C ASN A 124 5.40 -11.25 -0.92
N LEU A 125 6.52 -10.80 -1.50
CA LEU A 125 7.79 -11.53 -1.45
C LEU A 125 8.77 -10.86 -0.50
N HIS A 126 9.90 -10.38 -1.01
CA HIS A 126 10.96 -9.79 -0.20
C HIS A 126 10.76 -8.30 0.06
N PHE A 127 9.82 -7.68 -0.64
CA PHE A 127 9.52 -6.26 -0.61
C PHE A 127 10.78 -5.38 -0.54
N THR A 128 11.01 -4.68 0.58
CA THR A 128 12.21 -3.87 0.82
C THR A 128 13.18 -4.50 1.82
N GLY A 129 12.96 -5.76 2.20
CA GLY A 129 13.84 -6.54 3.07
C GLY A 129 13.57 -6.40 4.57
N ASP A 130 12.47 -5.77 4.97
CA ASP A 130 12.22 -5.39 6.37
C ASP A 130 12.06 -6.61 7.26
N MET A 131 11.33 -7.63 6.80
CA MET A 131 11.20 -8.89 7.54
C MET A 131 12.51 -9.66 7.67
N HIS A 132 13.42 -9.56 6.68
CA HIS A 132 14.74 -10.18 6.76
C HIS A 132 15.65 -9.48 7.75
N ALA A 133 15.49 -8.17 7.96
CA ALA A 133 16.26 -7.41 8.93
C ALA A 133 15.77 -7.61 10.38
N ILE A 134 14.49 -7.97 10.55
CA ILE A 134 13.89 -8.23 11.87
C ILE A 134 14.20 -9.66 12.36
N GLY A 135 14.17 -10.64 11.46
CA GLY A 135 14.35 -12.07 11.77
C GLY A 135 15.79 -12.45 12.07
#